data_AF-A0AAP5AHS0-F1
#
_entry.id   AF-A0AAP5AHS0-F1
#
_cell.length_a   1.000
_cell.length_b   1.000
_cell.length_c   1.000
_cell.angle_alpha   90.00
_cell.angle_beta   90.00
_cell.angle_gamma   90.00
#
_symmetry.space_group_name_H-M   'P 1'
#
loop_
_entity.id
_entity.type
_entity.pdbx_description
1 polymer ?
#
loop_
_entity_poly.entity_id
_entity_poly.type
_entity_poly.pdbx_seq_one_letter_code
_entity_poly.pdbx_strand_id
1 'polypeptide(L)'
;MSEEWIIQIQGYIRRGDARIAAEVCVSTPESVAGETEYRCRVRLSPFLRREVEIAGMDSQQAEKLATDFAKSIIGDELLEDEAGQRIQW
;
A
#
# COMPACT_ATOMS: atom_id res chain seq x y z
N MET A 1 -4.98 11.38 15.56
CA MET A 1 -5.98 10.77 14.67
C MET A 1 -5.45 9.41 14.32
N SER A 2 -6.21 8.35 14.55
CA SER A 2 -5.85 6.99 14.16
C SER A 2 -5.94 6.91 12.64
N GLU A 3 -4.81 6.67 11.97
CA GLU A 3 -4.79 6.40 10.53
C GLU A 3 -5.66 5.15 10.28
N GLU A 4 -6.75 5.30 9.54
CA GLU A 4 -7.57 4.18 9.10
C GLU A 4 -7.00 3.66 7.79
N TRP A 5 -6.81 2.34 7.71
CA TRP A 5 -6.22 1.67 6.55
C TRP A 5 -7.29 0.90 5.80
N ILE A 6 -7.51 1.23 4.54
CA ILE A 6 -8.40 0.46 3.64
C ILE A 6 -7.74 -0.83 3.17
N ILE A 7 -6.41 -0.83 3.09
CA ILE A 7 -5.60 -2.01 2.81
C ILE A 7 -4.50 -2.05 3.86
N GLN A 8 -4.37 -3.18 4.55
CA GLN A 8 -3.24 -3.48 5.41
C GLN A 8 -2.88 -4.95 5.22
N ILE A 9 -1.77 -5.19 4.53
CA ILE A 9 -1.26 -6.52 4.26
C ILE A 9 0.11 -6.66 4.91
N GLN A 10 0.26 -7.68 5.75
CA GLN A 10 1.53 -8.08 6.33
C GLN A 10 1.90 -9.46 5.82
N GLY A 11 3.15 -9.61 5.37
CA GLY A 11 3.63 -10.84 4.79
C GLY A 11 5.13 -10.80 4.55
N TYR A 12 5.57 -11.59 3.59
CA TYR A 12 6.97 -11.75 3.24
C TYR A 12 7.12 -11.71 1.72
N ILE A 13 8.09 -10.93 1.25
CA ILE A 13 8.53 -10.99 -0.14
C ILE A 13 9.65 -12.03 -0.23
N ARG A 14 9.49 -12.99 -1.15
CA ARG A 14 10.52 -14.01 -1.40
C ARG A 14 11.48 -13.55 -2.50
N ARG A 15 12.76 -13.38 -2.14
CA ARG A 15 13.86 -13.07 -3.09
C ARG A 15 14.94 -14.12 -3.01
N GLY A 16 14.93 -15.06 -3.95
CA GLY A 16 15.76 -16.25 -3.88
C GLY A 16 15.41 -17.08 -2.63
N ASP A 17 16.43 -17.41 -1.83
CA ASP A 17 16.25 -18.16 -0.58
C ASP A 17 15.85 -17.29 0.62
N ALA A 18 15.82 -15.97 0.47
CA ALA A 18 15.48 -15.05 1.55
C ALA A 18 13.97 -14.75 1.60
N ARG A 19 13.40 -14.76 2.81
CA ARG A 19 12.07 -14.21 3.12
C ARG A 19 12.24 -12.88 3.84
N ILE A 20 11.80 -11.81 3.21
CA ILE A 20 11.94 -10.45 3.73
C ILE A 20 10.57 -9.97 4.19
N ALA A 21 10.45 -9.56 5.45
CA ALA A 21 9.21 -9.02 5.97
C ALA A 21 8.75 -7.82 5.13
N ALA A 22 7.48 -7.84 4.75
CA ALA A 22 6.86 -6.80 3.96
C ALA A 22 5.52 -6.39 4.56
N GLU A 23 5.29 -5.08 4.56
CA GLU A 23 4.02 -4.49 4.93
C GLU A 23 3.60 -3.56 3.78
N VAL A 24 2.33 -3.63 3.42
CA VAL A 24 1.69 -2.73 2.46
C VAL A 24 0.44 -2.17 3.10
N CYS A 25 0.43 -0.85 3.29
CA CYS A 25 -0.69 -0.13 3.84
C CYS A 25 -1.14 0.95 2.87
N VAL A 26 -2.45 1.05 2.64
CA VAL A 26 -3.09 2.15 1.90
C VAL A 26 -4.12 2.78 2.84
N SER A 27 -3.97 4.08 3.12
CA SER A 27 -4.87 4.78 4.03
C SER A 27 -6.21 5.07 3.35
N THR A 28 -7.25 5.22 4.17
CA THR A 28 -8.51 5.82 3.71
C THR A 28 -8.24 7.19 3.09
N PRO A 29 -8.93 7.56 2.00
CA PRO A 29 -8.79 8.88 1.40
C PRO A 29 -9.17 9.99 2.39
N GLU A 30 -8.28 10.93 2.63
CA GLU A 30 -8.53 12.11 3.46
C GLU A 30 -8.67 13.35 2.57
N SER A 31 -9.67 14.18 2.85
CA SER A 31 -9.76 15.49 2.22
C SER A 31 -8.69 16.41 2.80
N VAL A 32 -7.98 17.13 1.93
CA VAL A 32 -6.97 18.07 2.38
C VAL A 32 -7.63 19.42 2.62
N ALA A 33 -7.47 19.94 3.84
CA ALA A 33 -8.07 21.21 4.22
C ALA A 33 -7.61 22.35 3.30
N GLY A 34 -8.55 22.97 2.59
CA GLY A 34 -8.27 24.06 1.65
C GLY A 34 -8.02 23.62 0.20
N GLU A 35 -8.08 22.32 -0.09
CA GLU A 35 -7.95 21.78 -1.45
C GLU A 35 -9.24 21.05 -1.87
N THR A 36 -9.46 20.91 -3.18
CA THR A 36 -10.54 20.07 -3.74
C THR A 36 -10.13 18.62 -3.90
N GLU A 37 -8.94 18.24 -3.42
CA GLU A 37 -8.32 16.95 -3.65
C GLU A 37 -8.44 16.05 -2.41
N TYR A 38 -8.44 14.75 -2.67
CA TYR A 38 -8.33 13.70 -1.67
C TYR A 38 -6.96 13.06 -1.75
N ARG A 39 -6.40 12.68 -0.61
CA ARG A 39 -5.09 12.01 -0.55
C ARG A 39 -5.17 10.69 0.20
N CYS A 40 -4.47 9.70 -0.34
CA CYS A 40 -4.16 8.45 0.34
C CYS A 40 -2.66 8.41 0.62
N ARG A 41 -2.29 7.90 1.78
CA ARG A 41 -0.91 7.53 2.10
C ARG A 41 -0.72 6.05 1.77
N VAL A 42 0.31 5.77 0.97
CA VAL A 42 0.76 4.41 0.70
C VAL A 42 2.07 4.21 1.45
N ARG A 43 2.06 3.29 2.42
CA ARG A 43 3.25 2.88 3.17
C ARG A 43 3.64 1.47 2.73
N LEU A 44 4.87 1.33 2.27
CA LEU A 44 5.44 0.06 1.84
C LEU A 44 6.60 -0.34 2.75
N SER A 45 6.90 -1.63 2.79
CA SER A 45 7.96 -2.24 3.61
C SER A 45 9.22 -1.38 3.69
N PRO A 46 9.92 -1.34 4.84
CA PRO A 46 11.21 -0.66 4.98
C PRO A 46 12.25 -1.08 3.93
N PHE A 47 12.14 -2.27 3.34
CA PHE A 47 12.99 -2.69 2.22
C PHE A 47 12.66 -1.93 0.92
N LEU A 48 11.39 -1.59 0.71
CA LEU A 48 10.90 -0.79 -0.41
C LEU A 48 11.08 0.72 -0.16
N ARG A 49 11.34 1.15 1.09
CA ARG A 49 11.62 2.53 1.54
C ARG A 49 10.73 3.59 0.88
N ARG A 50 9.41 3.37 0.87
CA ARG A 50 8.46 4.29 0.24
C ARG A 50 7.25 4.49 1.14
N GLU A 51 7.18 5.67 1.72
CA GLU A 51 5.90 6.29 2.07
C GLU A 51 5.63 7.34 1.00
N VAL A 52 4.47 7.27 0.35
CA VAL A 52 4.10 8.16 -0.76
C VAL A 52 2.67 8.62 -0.56
N GLU A 53 2.43 9.91 -0.75
CA GLU A 53 1.08 10.46 -0.84
C GLU A 53 0.61 10.44 -2.29
N ILE A 54 -0.57 9.88 -2.51
CA ILE A 54 -1.22 9.80 -3.82
C ILE A 54 -2.50 10.64 -3.76
N ALA A 55 -2.58 11.65 -4.64
CA ALA A 55 -3.72 12.55 -4.72
C ALA A 55 -4.70 12.12 -5.84
N GLY A 56 -5.99 12.34 -5.60
CA GLY A 56 -7.06 12.19 -6.58
C GLY A 56 -8.06 13.35 -6.48
N MET A 57 -8.76 13.60 -7.57
CA MET A 57 -9.79 14.65 -7.67
C MET A 57 -11.01 14.35 -6.78
N ASP A 58 -11.24 13.09 -6.46
CA ASP A 58 -12.26 12.61 -5.53
C ASP A 58 -11.72 11.42 -4.72
N SER A 59 -12.46 10.99 -3.70
CA SER A 59 -12.04 9.91 -2.79
C SER A 59 -11.87 8.58 -3.52
N GLN A 60 -12.75 8.26 -4.47
CA GLN A 60 -12.71 7.00 -5.21
C GLN A 60 -11.50 6.94 -6.14
N GLN A 61 -11.18 8.05 -6.78
CA GLN A 61 -10.00 8.17 -7.62
C GLN A 61 -8.72 8.09 -6.80
N ALA A 62 -8.64 8.78 -5.66
CA ALA A 62 -7.48 8.73 -4.77
C ALA A 62 -7.20 7.30 -4.28
N GLU A 63 -8.24 6.60 -3.81
CA GLU A 63 -8.16 5.20 -3.40
C GLU A 63 -7.68 4.29 -4.53
N LYS A 64 -8.28 4.43 -5.72
CA LYS A 64 -7.92 3.62 -6.88
C LYS A 64 -6.46 3.85 -7.27
N LEU A 65 -6.02 5.11 -7.38
CA LEU A 65 -4.64 5.45 -7.74
C LEU A 65 -3.64 4.94 -6.69
N ALA A 66 -3.97 5.05 -5.41
CA ALA A 66 -3.11 4.58 -4.33
C ALA A 66 -2.99 3.05 -4.30
N THR A 67 -4.09 2.36 -4.53
CA THR A 67 -4.13 0.90 -4.66
C THR A 67 -3.36 0.43 -5.89
N ASP A 68 -3.59 1.05 -7.05
CA ASP A 68 -2.88 0.75 -8.30
C ASP A 68 -1.38 1.02 -8.16
N PHE A 69 -0.99 2.08 -7.44
CA PHE A 69 0.39 2.38 -7.12
C PHE A 69 1.01 1.29 -6.24
N ALA A 70 0.37 0.92 -5.13
CA ALA A 70 0.83 -0.18 -4.28
C ALA A 70 1.00 -1.47 -5.12
N LYS A 71 0.01 -1.76 -5.99
CA LYS A 71 0.01 -2.80 -7.04
C LYS A 71 1.24 -2.79 -7.91
N SER A 72 1.57 -1.64 -8.46
CA SER A 72 2.74 -1.51 -9.33
C SER A 72 4.08 -1.73 -8.60
N ILE A 73 4.20 -1.32 -7.32
CA ILE A 73 5.47 -1.43 -6.59
C ILE A 73 5.72 -2.84 -6.08
N ILE A 74 4.69 -3.55 -5.61
CA ILE A 74 4.82 -4.99 -5.37
C ILE A 74 5.08 -5.70 -6.71
N GLY A 75 4.38 -5.30 -7.78
CA GLY A 75 4.59 -5.82 -9.11
C GLY A 75 4.42 -7.35 -9.15
N ASP A 76 5.45 -8.04 -9.60
CA ASP A 76 5.53 -9.51 -9.66
C ASP A 76 6.10 -10.15 -8.38
N GLU A 77 6.47 -9.34 -7.37
CA GLU A 77 6.99 -9.88 -6.11
C GLU A 77 5.94 -10.75 -5.44
N LEU A 78 6.35 -11.96 -5.09
CA LEU A 78 5.46 -12.94 -4.51
C LEU A 78 5.31 -12.63 -3.02
N LEU A 79 4.21 -11.95 -2.68
CA LEU A 79 3.83 -11.68 -1.31
C LEU A 79 3.22 -12.95 -0.71
N GLU A 80 3.87 -13.47 0.33
CA GLU A 80 3.48 -14.68 1.04
C GLU A 80 3.06 -14.34 2.48
N ASP A 81 2.12 -15.10 3.03
CA ASP A 81 1.81 -15.06 4.46
C ASP A 81 2.89 -15.80 5.29
N GLU A 82 2.68 -15.94 6.60
CA GLU A 82 3.58 -16.68 7.49
C GLU A 82 3.74 -18.15 7.07
N ALA A 83 2.66 -18.78 6.60
CA ALA A 83 2.62 -20.17 6.15
C ALA A 83 3.25 -20.37 4.76
N GLY A 84 3.66 -19.29 4.08
CA GLY A 84 4.23 -19.33 2.74
C GLY A 84 3.15 -19.42 1.64
N GLN A 85 1.89 -19.16 1.97
CA GLN A 85 0.82 -19.08 0.99
C GLN A 85 0.82 -17.70 0.33
N ARG A 86 0.64 -17.67 -0.98
CA ARG A 86 0.57 -16.42 -1.73
C ARG A 86 -0.67 -15.62 -1.31
N ILE A 87 -0.46 -14.38 -0.91
CA ILE A 87 -1.55 -13.43 -0.63
C ILE A 87 -2.08 -12.91 -1.97
N GLN A 88 -3.40 -13.02 -2.18
CA GLN A 88 -4.11 -12.39 -3.30
C GLN A 88 -4.76 -11.08 -2.84
N TRP A 89 -4.82 -10.10 -3.72
CA TRP A 89 -5.19 -8.70 -3.45
C TRP A 89 -5.89 -8.03 -4.63
#